data_AF-A0A0J7KFV0-F1
#
_entry.id   AF-A0A0J7KFV0-F1
#
_cell.length_a   1.000
_cell.length_b   1.000
_cell.length_c   1.000
_cell.angle_alpha   90.00
_cell.angle_beta   90.00
_cell.angle_gamma   90.00
#
_symmetry.space_group_name_H-M   'P 1'
#
loop_
_entity.id
_entity.type
_entity.pdbx_description
1 polymer ?
#
loop_
_entity_poly.entity_id
_entity_poly.type
_entity_poly.pdbx_seq_one_letter_code
_entity_poly.pdbx_strand_id
1 'polypeptide(L)'
;MRSKSDKAEFARRKQEVQVILWEKLGLRVDKPKAGGSGTTNDGNTARRAFEHPDSFADYLGLNRQLVRNFKTILIALSCEFPINPVCFDTLCTSTAQIYVARYSWYPMSSTLHKILIHAPEIISFHMLPVGMLGEEASEARNKDYKKYRQGHSRKHSRKANLEDIFYRAMDTSDPIISTVGLQKRIQNRRRLSFLPEVTELFAIPEADTISSCHAEDEASDEVSSGLQETLLFLSDVELSDED
;
A
#
# COMPACT_ATOMS: atom_id res chain seq x y z
N MET A 1 -6.61 -29.55 21.29
CA MET A 1 -6.81 -29.99 19.89
C MET A 1 -8.25 -29.64 19.51
N ARG A 2 -8.50 -28.95 18.38
CA ARG A 2 -9.88 -28.65 17.93
C ARG A 2 -10.66 -29.93 17.63
N SER A 3 -11.91 -30.00 18.09
CA SER A 3 -12.75 -31.18 17.90
C SER A 3 -13.12 -31.35 16.41
N LYS A 4 -13.53 -32.57 16.00
CA LYS A 4 -14.03 -32.78 14.64
C LYS A 4 -15.32 -31.99 14.38
N SER A 5 -16.14 -31.79 15.40
CA SER A 5 -17.36 -30.98 15.34
C SER A 5 -17.04 -29.51 15.02
N ASP A 6 -16.08 -28.93 15.73
CA ASP A 6 -15.68 -27.52 15.56
C ASP A 6 -15.16 -27.26 14.13
N LYS A 7 -14.46 -28.25 13.55
CA LYS A 7 -13.97 -28.16 12.17
C LYS A 7 -15.12 -28.16 11.16
N ALA A 8 -16.15 -28.98 11.39
CA ALA A 8 -17.32 -29.04 10.52
C ALA A 8 -18.16 -27.76 10.62
N GLU A 9 -18.37 -27.26 11.84
CA GLU A 9 -19.07 -25.99 12.07
C GLU A 9 -18.34 -24.80 11.45
N PHE A 10 -17.01 -24.73 11.61
CA PHE A 10 -16.18 -23.73 10.97
C PHE A 10 -16.30 -23.78 9.44
N ALA A 11 -16.24 -24.98 8.84
CA ALA A 11 -16.36 -25.15 7.40
C ALA A 11 -17.73 -24.69 6.89
N ARG A 12 -18.82 -25.01 7.61
CA ARG A 12 -20.17 -24.54 7.29
C ARG A 12 -20.25 -23.01 7.35
N ARG A 13 -19.82 -22.40 8.46
CA ARG A 13 -19.86 -20.94 8.64
C ARG A 13 -19.00 -20.22 7.61
N LYS A 14 -17.82 -20.76 7.27
CA LYS A 14 -16.95 -20.24 6.22
C LYS A 14 -17.67 -20.21 4.86
N GLN A 15 -18.42 -21.27 4.51
CA GLN A 15 -19.19 -21.29 3.26
C GLN A 15 -20.30 -20.24 3.25
N GLU A 16 -21.05 -20.11 4.34
CA GLU A 16 -22.08 -19.06 4.49
C GLU A 16 -21.49 -17.67 4.28
N VAL A 17 -20.39 -17.35 4.96
CA VAL A 17 -19.71 -16.05 4.84
C VAL A 17 -19.20 -15.82 3.42
N GLN A 18 -18.64 -16.84 2.75
CA GLN A 18 -18.20 -16.73 1.36
C GLN A 18 -19.35 -16.40 0.41
N VAL A 19 -20.54 -16.98 0.62
CA VAL A 19 -21.74 -16.68 -0.18
C VAL A 19 -22.19 -15.24 0.08
N ILE A 20 -22.27 -14.82 1.34
CA ILE A 20 -22.67 -13.45 1.70
C ILE A 20 -21.75 -12.42 1.05
N LEU A 21 -20.43 -12.60 1.14
CA LEU A 21 -19.46 -11.67 0.54
C LEU A 21 -19.51 -11.67 -1.00
N TRP A 22 -19.83 -12.80 -1.60
CA TRP A 22 -20.03 -12.89 -3.04
C TRP A 22 -21.30 -12.15 -3.48
N GLU A 23 -22.43 -12.41 -2.83
CA GLU A 23 -23.72 -11.82 -3.20
C GLU A 23 -23.80 -10.32 -2.91
N LYS A 24 -23.24 -9.88 -1.77
CA LYS A 24 -23.35 -8.48 -1.34
C LYS A 24 -22.25 -7.58 -1.89
N LEU A 25 -21.03 -8.08 -2.01
CA LEU A 25 -19.85 -7.27 -2.40
C LEU A 25 -19.21 -7.73 -3.72
N GLY A 26 -19.67 -8.85 -4.30
CA GLY A 26 -19.03 -9.42 -5.49
C GLY A 26 -17.59 -9.86 -5.23
N LEU A 27 -17.28 -10.28 -4.00
CA LEU A 27 -15.92 -10.66 -3.58
C LEU A 27 -15.76 -12.16 -3.46
N ARG A 28 -14.77 -12.71 -4.16
CA ARG A 28 -14.38 -14.11 -4.04
C ARG A 28 -13.26 -14.24 -3.00
N VAL A 29 -13.61 -14.65 -1.79
CA VAL A 29 -12.70 -14.67 -0.64
C VAL A 29 -12.33 -16.11 -0.26
N ASP A 30 -11.08 -16.31 0.18
CA ASP A 30 -10.58 -17.55 0.79
C ASP A 30 -10.79 -18.79 -0.09
N LYS A 31 -10.51 -18.63 -1.39
CA LYS A 31 -10.39 -19.71 -2.36
C LYS A 31 -8.92 -19.88 -2.78
N PRO A 32 -8.41 -21.11 -2.96
CA PRO A 32 -7.07 -21.32 -3.49
C PRO A 32 -7.00 -20.83 -4.94
N LYS A 33 -5.91 -20.16 -5.31
CA LYS A 33 -5.64 -19.82 -6.72
C LYS A 33 -5.15 -21.07 -7.47
N ALA A 34 -5.52 -21.19 -8.74
CA ALA A 34 -5.02 -22.26 -9.60
C ALA A 34 -3.48 -22.15 -9.72
N GLY A 35 -2.75 -23.23 -9.40
CA GLY A 35 -1.28 -23.23 -9.33
C GLY A 35 -0.69 -23.46 -7.94
N GLY A 36 -1.50 -23.63 -6.90
CA GLY A 36 -1.07 -24.18 -5.61
C GLY A 36 -0.48 -23.18 -4.60
N SER A 37 -0.17 -21.94 -5.00
CA SER A 37 0.31 -20.89 -4.08
C SER A 37 -0.66 -19.72 -3.98
N GLY A 38 -1.00 -19.34 -2.75
CA GLY A 38 -1.79 -18.16 -2.45
C GLY A 38 -3.31 -18.38 -2.49
N THR A 39 -4.04 -17.38 -2.02
CA THR A 39 -5.50 -17.35 -1.99
C THR A 39 -6.03 -16.19 -2.84
N THR A 40 -7.34 -16.14 -3.05
CA THR A 40 -8.02 -15.00 -3.69
C THR A 40 -8.03 -13.72 -2.85
N ASN A 41 -7.47 -13.76 -1.63
CA ASN A 41 -7.31 -12.61 -0.75
C ASN A 41 -6.05 -11.81 -1.13
N ASP A 42 -6.08 -11.16 -2.29
CA ASP A 42 -5.04 -10.22 -2.69
C ASP A 42 -5.39 -8.78 -2.29
N GLY A 43 -4.45 -7.86 -2.54
CA GLY A 43 -4.62 -6.44 -2.21
C GLY A 43 -5.83 -5.80 -2.89
N ASN A 44 -6.27 -6.31 -4.05
CA ASN A 44 -7.48 -5.80 -4.70
C ASN A 44 -8.75 -6.23 -3.95
N THR A 45 -8.82 -7.50 -3.56
CA THR A 45 -9.91 -8.01 -2.72
C THR A 45 -9.98 -7.28 -1.38
N ALA A 46 -8.83 -7.02 -0.74
CA ALA A 46 -8.75 -6.27 0.51
C ALA A 46 -9.25 -4.82 0.36
N ARG A 47 -8.78 -4.08 -0.65
CA ARG A 47 -9.22 -2.70 -0.90
C ARG A 47 -10.72 -2.58 -1.10
N ARG A 48 -11.32 -3.48 -1.89
CA ARG A 48 -12.78 -3.50 -2.12
C ARG A 48 -13.56 -3.87 -0.85
N ALA A 49 -13.03 -4.76 -0.01
CA ALA A 49 -13.70 -5.13 1.25
C ALA A 49 -13.79 -3.93 2.21
N PHE A 50 -12.75 -3.11 2.30
CA PHE A 50 -12.71 -1.93 3.17
C PHE A 50 -13.31 -0.65 2.54
N GLU A 51 -13.84 -0.71 1.32
CA GLU A 51 -14.47 0.44 0.67
C GLU A 51 -15.65 0.96 1.52
N HIS A 52 -16.53 0.05 1.95
CA HIS A 52 -17.67 0.31 2.83
C HIS A 52 -17.52 -0.46 4.16
N PRO A 53 -16.77 0.07 5.14
CA PRO A 53 -16.41 -0.67 6.36
C PRO A 53 -17.63 -1.07 7.21
N ASP A 54 -18.70 -0.26 7.21
CA ASP A 54 -19.91 -0.55 7.98
C ASP A 54 -20.69 -1.73 7.43
N SER A 55 -20.97 -1.70 6.12
CA SER A 55 -21.63 -2.82 5.44
C SER A 55 -20.82 -4.11 5.59
N PHE A 56 -19.50 -4.01 5.45
CA PHE A 56 -18.60 -5.14 5.65
C PHE A 56 -18.66 -5.70 7.08
N ALA A 57 -18.67 -4.83 8.08
CA ALA A 57 -18.82 -5.23 9.49
C ALA A 57 -20.17 -5.91 9.74
N ASP A 58 -21.26 -5.35 9.22
CA ASP A 58 -22.61 -5.88 9.38
C ASP A 58 -22.77 -7.27 8.77
N TYR A 59 -22.25 -7.47 7.55
CA TYR A 59 -22.32 -8.76 6.86
C TYR A 59 -21.56 -9.87 7.61
N LEU A 60 -20.48 -9.51 8.31
CA LEU A 60 -19.66 -10.45 9.07
C LEU A 60 -20.07 -10.57 10.55
N GLY A 61 -20.96 -9.71 11.03
CA GLY A 61 -21.29 -9.62 12.46
C GLY A 61 -20.13 -9.10 13.32
N LEU A 62 -19.32 -8.21 12.76
CA LEU A 62 -18.17 -7.59 13.43
C LEU A 62 -18.56 -6.23 14.02
N ASN A 63 -17.76 -5.75 14.98
CA ASN A 63 -17.92 -4.41 15.52
C ASN A 63 -17.57 -3.36 14.46
N ARG A 64 -18.53 -2.48 14.13
CA ARG A 64 -18.35 -1.42 13.12
C ARG A 64 -17.16 -0.51 13.42
N GLN A 65 -17.04 -0.05 14.66
CA GLN A 65 -15.95 0.86 15.06
C GLN A 65 -14.58 0.21 14.86
N LEU A 66 -14.43 -1.06 15.23
CA LEU A 66 -13.20 -1.81 15.01
C LEU A 66 -12.80 -1.85 13.53
N VAL A 67 -13.76 -2.13 12.64
CA VAL A 67 -13.51 -2.21 11.19
C VAL A 67 -13.20 -0.83 10.60
N ARG A 68 -13.89 0.24 11.04
CA ARG A 68 -13.57 1.62 10.66
C ARG A 68 -12.15 2.00 11.06
N ASN A 69 -11.77 1.73 12.32
CA ASN A 69 -10.42 2.02 12.81
C ASN A 69 -9.36 1.26 11.99
N PHE A 70 -9.59 -0.02 11.67
CA PHE A 70 -8.67 -0.76 10.79
C PHE A 70 -8.54 -0.13 9.41
N LYS A 71 -9.64 0.34 8.81
CA LYS A 71 -9.58 1.07 7.54
C LYS A 71 -8.69 2.31 7.66
N THR A 72 -8.91 3.14 8.68
CA THR A 72 -8.13 4.36 8.92
C THR A 72 -6.66 4.07 9.15
N ILE A 73 -6.34 3.11 10.03
CA ILE A 73 -4.96 2.70 10.35
C ILE A 73 -4.23 2.19 9.10
N LEU A 74 -4.87 1.31 8.32
CA LEU A 74 -4.25 0.73 7.12
C LEU A 74 -4.04 1.79 6.03
N ILE A 75 -4.96 2.74 5.86
CA ILE A 75 -4.76 3.84 4.92
C ILE A 75 -3.61 4.71 5.40
N ALA A 76 -3.59 5.11 6.67
CA ALA A 76 -2.52 5.95 7.23
C ALA A 76 -1.14 5.31 7.05
N LEU A 77 -0.99 4.01 7.35
CA LEU A 77 0.29 3.29 7.15
C LEU A 77 0.72 3.18 5.68
N SER A 78 -0.23 3.09 4.76
CA SER A 78 0.03 3.04 3.32
C SER A 78 0.28 4.43 2.71
N CYS A 79 0.07 5.52 3.46
CA CYS A 79 0.32 6.86 2.99
C CYS A 79 1.82 7.19 2.96
N GLU A 80 2.19 7.98 1.96
CA GLU A 80 3.54 8.53 1.78
C GLU A 80 3.74 9.83 2.61
N PHE A 81 2.86 10.14 3.58
CA PHE A 81 2.87 11.37 4.38
C PHE A 81 3.30 11.13 5.82
N PRO A 82 3.94 12.10 6.49
CA PRO A 82 4.30 11.97 7.90
C PRO A 82 3.06 11.88 8.79
N ILE A 83 3.08 10.94 9.74
CA ILE A 83 1.98 10.66 10.65
C ILE A 83 2.35 11.16 12.05
N ASN A 84 1.42 11.80 12.74
CA ASN A 84 1.61 12.18 14.15
C ASN A 84 1.60 10.92 15.03
N PRO A 85 2.73 10.56 15.67
CA PRO A 85 2.84 9.31 16.43
C PRO A 85 1.91 9.27 17.64
N VAL A 86 1.61 10.41 18.27
CA VAL A 86 0.77 10.47 19.48
C VAL A 86 -0.71 10.23 19.13
N CYS A 87 -1.20 10.90 18.09
CA CYS A 87 -2.57 10.69 17.60
C CYS A 87 -2.75 9.25 17.11
N PHE A 88 -1.75 8.72 16.40
CA PHE A 88 -1.77 7.36 15.91
C PHE A 88 -1.73 6.32 17.03
N ASP A 89 -0.91 6.52 18.07
CA ASP A 89 -0.87 5.65 19.25
C ASP A 89 -2.22 5.58 19.98
N THR A 90 -2.88 6.73 20.14
CA THR A 90 -4.21 6.80 20.76
C THR A 90 -5.24 5.98 19.98
N LEU A 91 -5.22 6.08 18.65
CA LEU A 91 -6.08 5.29 17.77
C LEU A 91 -5.76 3.79 17.85
N CYS A 92 -4.48 3.41 17.82
CA CYS A 92 -4.04 2.02 17.91
C CYS A 92 -4.40 1.38 19.27
N THR A 93 -4.14 2.08 20.37
CA THR A 93 -4.44 1.63 21.73
C THR A 93 -5.94 1.46 21.96
N SER A 94 -6.76 2.45 21.57
CA SER A 94 -8.22 2.34 21.67
C SER A 94 -8.78 1.17 20.83
N THR A 95 -8.20 0.94 19.64
CA THR A 95 -8.55 -0.19 18.76
C THR A 95 -8.18 -1.53 19.39
N ALA A 96 -7.00 -1.64 20.00
CA ALA A 96 -6.56 -2.84 20.70
C ALA A 96 -7.46 -3.16 21.90
N GLN A 97 -7.88 -2.15 22.66
CA GLN A 97 -8.83 -2.32 23.77
C GLN A 97 -10.18 -2.86 23.29
N ILE A 98 -10.74 -2.32 22.20
CA ILE A 98 -11.98 -2.83 21.59
C ILE A 98 -11.81 -4.29 21.18
N TYR A 99 -10.67 -4.63 20.57
CA TYR A 99 -10.38 -5.99 20.13
C TYR A 99 -10.35 -6.98 21.31
N VAL A 100 -9.60 -6.67 22.36
CA VAL A 100 -9.50 -7.54 23.55
C VAL A 100 -10.85 -7.66 24.26
N ALA A 101 -11.60 -6.55 24.38
CA ALA A 101 -12.90 -6.57 25.05
C ALA A 101 -13.96 -7.41 24.31
N ARG A 102 -13.96 -7.41 22.97
CA ARG A 102 -14.98 -8.09 22.15
C ARG A 102 -14.57 -9.47 21.64
N TYR A 103 -13.27 -9.69 21.46
CA TYR A 103 -12.71 -10.85 20.76
C TYR A 103 -11.55 -11.50 21.54
N SER A 104 -11.55 -11.43 22.88
CA SER A 104 -10.52 -12.04 23.75
C SER A 104 -10.24 -13.53 23.47
N TRP A 105 -11.24 -14.26 22.96
CA TRP A 105 -11.15 -15.67 22.60
C TRP A 105 -10.31 -15.94 21.34
N TYR A 106 -10.05 -14.93 20.51
CA TYR A 106 -9.21 -15.03 19.32
C TYR A 106 -7.93 -14.21 19.52
N PRO A 107 -6.74 -14.85 19.60
CA PRO A 107 -5.50 -14.10 19.76
C PRO A 107 -5.20 -13.27 18.51
N MET A 108 -4.70 -12.06 18.70
CA MET A 108 -4.25 -11.20 17.60
C MET A 108 -3.17 -11.91 16.78
N SER A 109 -3.21 -11.78 15.45
CA SER A 109 -2.12 -12.23 14.60
C SER A 109 -0.86 -11.41 14.90
N SER A 110 0.32 -11.98 14.62
CA SER A 110 1.60 -11.26 14.77
C SER A 110 1.62 -9.94 13.99
N THR A 111 1.00 -9.92 12.81
CA THR A 111 0.85 -8.71 11.98
C THR A 111 -0.04 -7.66 12.64
N LEU A 112 -1.20 -8.04 13.15
CA LEU A 112 -2.10 -7.11 13.85
C LEU A 112 -1.47 -6.60 15.14
N HIS A 113 -0.79 -7.46 15.90
CA HIS A 113 -0.07 -7.07 17.10
C HIS A 113 1.04 -6.06 16.78
N LYS A 114 1.83 -6.32 15.73
CA LYS A 114 2.87 -5.38 15.27
C LYS A 114 2.27 -4.03 14.86
N ILE A 115 1.12 -4.02 14.17
CA ILE A 115 0.44 -2.79 13.78
C ILE A 115 -0.12 -2.03 14.99
N LEU A 116 -0.82 -2.71 15.91
CA LEU A 116 -1.51 -2.02 16.99
C LEU A 116 -0.61 -1.66 18.17
N ILE A 117 0.47 -2.40 18.41
CA ILE A 117 1.35 -2.19 19.58
C ILE A 117 2.67 -1.53 19.19
N HIS A 118 3.30 -1.97 18.10
CA HIS A 118 4.66 -1.51 17.75
C HIS A 118 4.70 -0.43 16.67
N ALA A 119 3.65 -0.27 15.84
CA ALA A 119 3.69 0.71 14.76
C ALA A 119 3.85 2.17 15.22
N PRO A 120 3.24 2.62 16.34
CA PRO A 120 3.46 3.99 16.82
C PRO A 120 4.94 4.27 17.17
N GLU A 121 5.60 3.32 17.83
CA GLU A 121 7.04 3.39 18.11
C GLU A 121 7.87 3.36 16.82
N ILE A 122 7.52 2.50 15.87
CA ILE A 122 8.19 2.46 14.56
C ILE A 122 8.07 3.84 13.88
N ILE A 123 6.88 4.43 13.85
CA ILE A 123 6.67 5.74 13.21
C ILE A 123 7.49 6.83 13.92
N SER A 124 7.62 6.80 15.24
CA SER A 124 8.38 7.82 15.97
C SER A 124 9.90 7.75 15.73
N PHE A 125 10.45 6.55 15.49
CA PHE A 125 11.89 6.37 15.26
C PHE A 125 12.32 6.53 13.80
N HIS A 126 11.43 6.36 12.83
CA HIS A 126 11.79 6.40 11.41
C HIS A 126 11.70 7.81 10.84
N MET A 127 12.71 8.20 10.06
CA MET A 127 12.77 9.54 9.44
C MET A 127 11.80 9.70 8.26
N LEU A 128 11.47 8.58 7.60
CA LEU A 128 10.59 8.55 6.44
C LEU A 128 9.25 7.90 6.79
N PRO A 129 8.14 8.33 6.16
CA PRO A 129 6.85 7.67 6.31
C PRO A 129 6.92 6.19 5.98
N VAL A 130 6.25 5.37 6.80
CA VAL A 130 6.26 3.90 6.64
C VAL A 130 5.75 3.47 5.27
N GLY A 131 4.79 4.19 4.68
CA GLY A 131 4.27 3.87 3.34
C GLY A 131 5.31 4.00 2.23
N MET A 132 6.34 4.84 2.39
CA MET A 132 7.45 4.92 1.43
C MET A 132 8.37 3.70 1.50
N LEU A 133 8.38 2.97 2.62
CA LEU A 133 9.25 1.80 2.86
C LEU A 133 8.57 0.48 2.46
N GLY A 134 7.44 0.52 1.76
CA GLY A 134 6.66 -0.65 1.38
C GLY A 134 7.32 -1.51 0.28
N GLU A 135 7.05 -2.83 0.32
CA GLU A 135 7.55 -3.79 -0.68
C GLU A 135 6.75 -3.77 -2.00
N GLU A 136 5.56 -3.16 -2.01
CA GLU A 136 4.60 -3.23 -3.13
C GLU A 136 5.21 -2.82 -4.48
N ALA A 137 6.07 -1.80 -4.48
CA ALA A 137 6.76 -1.34 -5.67
C ALA A 137 7.70 -2.40 -6.26
N SER A 138 8.46 -3.10 -5.39
CA SER A 138 9.35 -4.19 -5.80
C SER A 138 8.56 -5.41 -6.30
N GLU A 139 7.45 -5.76 -5.62
CA GLU A 139 6.61 -6.87 -6.07
C GLU A 139 5.96 -6.58 -7.44
N ALA A 140 5.52 -5.34 -7.67
CA ALA A 140 4.96 -4.93 -8.96
C ALA A 140 5.96 -5.11 -10.12
N ARG A 141 7.27 -4.92 -9.87
CA ARG A 141 8.33 -5.13 -10.87
C ARG A 141 8.44 -6.57 -11.35
N ASN A 142 7.96 -7.55 -10.58
CA ASN A 142 7.91 -8.94 -11.04
C ASN A 142 7.05 -9.13 -12.30
N LYS A 143 6.04 -8.28 -12.50
CA LYS A 143 5.24 -8.27 -13.74
C LYS A 143 6.09 -7.83 -14.93
N ASP A 144 6.91 -6.81 -14.75
CA ASP A 144 7.80 -6.30 -15.78
C ASP A 144 8.88 -7.32 -16.12
N TYR A 145 9.51 -7.97 -15.15
CA TYR A 145 10.50 -9.02 -15.41
C TYR A 145 9.95 -10.15 -16.27
N LYS A 146 8.71 -10.60 -16.02
CA LYS A 146 8.04 -11.61 -16.85
C LYS A 146 7.81 -11.11 -18.28
N LYS A 147 7.36 -9.86 -18.44
CA LYS A 147 7.14 -9.23 -19.76
C LYS A 147 8.45 -9.06 -20.53
N TYR A 148 9.50 -8.62 -19.84
CA TYR A 148 10.84 -8.43 -20.36
C TYR A 148 11.43 -9.73 -20.88
N ARG A 149 11.32 -10.80 -20.09
CA ARG A 149 11.75 -12.13 -20.47
C ARG A 149 11.03 -12.69 -21.70
N GLN A 150 9.73 -12.41 -21.83
CA GLN A 150 8.91 -12.96 -22.90
C GLN A 150 9.10 -12.22 -24.23
N GLY A 151 9.13 -10.89 -24.19
CA GLY A 151 9.01 -10.06 -25.40
C GLY A 151 10.28 -9.35 -25.86
N HIS A 152 11.31 -9.24 -25.02
CA HIS A 152 12.38 -8.28 -25.30
C HIS A 152 13.78 -8.74 -24.82
N SER A 153 13.95 -10.03 -24.58
CA SER A 153 15.24 -10.63 -24.21
C SER A 153 15.58 -11.72 -25.22
N ARG A 154 16.86 -11.87 -25.53
CA ARG A 154 17.38 -12.93 -26.40
C ARG A 154 17.02 -14.30 -25.81
N LYS A 155 16.62 -15.25 -26.67
CA LYS A 155 16.15 -16.60 -26.28
C LYS A 155 17.08 -17.74 -26.70
N HIS A 156 18.25 -17.41 -27.25
CA HIS A 156 19.23 -18.40 -27.70
C HIS A 156 20.09 -18.95 -26.54
N SER A 157 20.19 -18.22 -25.42
CA SER A 157 20.92 -18.64 -24.22
C SER A 157 20.25 -18.09 -22.97
N ARG A 158 20.24 -18.89 -21.89
CA ARG A 158 19.71 -18.46 -20.59
C ARG A 158 20.52 -17.30 -19.99
N LYS A 159 21.85 -17.30 -20.19
CA LYS A 159 22.72 -16.22 -19.70
C LYS A 159 22.37 -14.90 -20.38
N ALA A 160 22.36 -14.89 -21.72
CA ALA A 160 21.97 -13.72 -22.50
C ALA A 160 20.54 -13.25 -22.18
N ASN A 161 19.62 -14.19 -21.93
CA ASN A 161 18.25 -13.87 -21.55
C ASN A 161 18.16 -13.08 -20.24
N LEU A 162 18.87 -13.54 -19.19
CA LEU A 162 18.87 -12.89 -17.89
C LEU A 162 19.64 -11.58 -17.91
N GLU A 163 20.75 -11.53 -18.66
CA GLU A 163 21.52 -10.32 -18.89
C GLU A 163 20.66 -9.20 -19.52
N ASP A 164 19.88 -9.51 -20.55
CA ASP A 164 18.98 -8.52 -21.17
C ASP A 164 17.85 -8.04 -20.24
N ILE A 165 17.35 -8.93 -19.38
CA ILE A 165 16.35 -8.56 -18.37
C ILE A 165 16.97 -7.61 -17.35
N PHE A 166 18.22 -7.88 -16.94
CA PHE A 166 18.95 -7.05 -15.99
C PHE A 166 19.22 -5.66 -16.57
N TYR A 167 19.77 -5.56 -17.78
CA TYR A 167 20.02 -4.25 -18.40
C TYR A 167 18.74 -3.43 -18.56
N ARG A 168 17.65 -4.04 -19.05
CA ARG A 168 16.40 -3.26 -19.14
C ARG A 168 15.80 -2.92 -17.78
N ALA A 169 16.04 -3.73 -16.75
CA ALA A 169 15.65 -3.35 -15.39
C ALA A 169 16.41 -2.08 -14.96
N MET A 170 17.71 -1.99 -15.25
CA MET A 170 18.55 -0.82 -15.00
C MET A 170 18.06 0.42 -15.78
N ASP A 171 17.86 0.30 -17.09
CA ASP A 171 17.41 1.41 -17.95
C ASP A 171 16.08 2.00 -17.46
N THR A 172 15.18 1.15 -16.97
CA THR A 172 13.86 1.60 -16.49
C THR A 172 13.87 2.12 -15.07
N SER A 173 14.90 1.81 -14.29
CA SER A 173 15.13 2.38 -12.96
C SER A 173 16.02 3.64 -12.97
N ASP A 174 16.62 3.97 -14.11
CA ASP A 174 17.46 5.16 -14.26
C ASP A 174 16.65 6.43 -13.95
N PRO A 175 17.08 7.25 -12.98
CA PRO A 175 16.33 8.44 -12.57
C PRO A 175 16.28 9.51 -13.67
N ILE A 176 17.33 9.66 -14.48
CA ILE A 176 17.41 10.65 -15.55
C ILE A 176 16.39 10.29 -16.63
N ILE A 177 16.38 9.03 -17.08
CA ILE A 177 15.42 8.53 -18.08
C ILE A 177 13.99 8.59 -17.51
N SER A 178 13.81 8.18 -16.26
CA SER A 178 12.51 8.19 -15.57
C SER A 178 11.93 9.60 -15.43
N THR A 179 12.78 10.62 -15.26
CA THR A 179 12.36 12.01 -15.08
C THR A 179 11.70 12.59 -16.34
N VAL A 180 12.16 12.21 -17.53
CA VAL A 180 11.60 12.68 -18.82
C VAL A 180 10.08 12.46 -18.93
N GLY A 181 9.57 11.36 -18.37
CA GLY A 181 8.14 11.02 -18.38
C GLY A 181 7.40 11.29 -17.06
N LEU A 182 8.03 11.97 -16.10
CA LEU A 182 7.52 12.07 -14.72
C LEU A 182 6.21 12.85 -14.64
N GLN A 183 6.15 14.06 -15.22
CA GLN A 183 4.95 14.91 -15.18
C GLN A 183 3.72 14.19 -15.75
N LYS A 184 3.88 13.53 -16.90
CA LYS A 184 2.82 12.73 -17.53
C LYS A 184 2.36 11.59 -16.60
N ARG A 185 3.25 10.94 -15.86
CA ARG A 185 2.87 9.89 -14.90
C ARG A 185 2.11 10.45 -13.70
N ILE A 186 2.50 11.63 -13.20
CA ILE A 186 1.81 12.32 -12.11
C ILE A 186 0.39 12.69 -12.53
N GLN A 187 0.22 13.31 -13.70
CA GLN A 187 -1.10 13.71 -14.23
C GLN A 187 -2.02 12.49 -14.45
N ASN A 188 -1.47 11.36 -14.90
CA ASN A 188 -2.26 10.14 -15.10
C ASN A 188 -2.54 9.36 -13.80
N ARG A 189 -1.91 9.72 -12.67
CA ARG A 189 -2.10 9.02 -11.40
C ARG A 189 -3.47 9.39 -10.82
N ARG A 190 -4.41 8.44 -10.90
CA ARG A 190 -5.70 8.57 -10.21
C ARG A 190 -5.50 8.35 -8.71
N ARG A 191 -5.81 9.36 -7.91
CA ARG A 191 -5.82 9.29 -6.44
C ARG A 191 -7.24 9.51 -5.94
N LEU A 192 -7.64 8.73 -4.95
CA LEU A 192 -8.85 9.01 -4.19
C LEU A 192 -8.55 10.07 -3.14
N SER A 193 -9.55 10.84 -2.75
CA SER A 193 -9.45 11.75 -1.60
C SER A 193 -9.27 10.94 -0.31
N PHE A 194 -8.54 11.53 0.64
CA PHE A 194 -8.41 10.94 1.96
C PHE A 194 -9.69 11.10 2.77
N LEU A 195 -9.91 10.14 3.67
CA LEU A 195 -10.95 10.25 4.69
C LEU A 195 -10.54 11.33 5.71
N PRO A 196 -11.50 12.10 6.25
CA PRO A 196 -11.19 13.15 7.23
C PRO A 196 -10.46 12.58 8.45
N GLU A 197 -10.84 11.38 8.92
CA GLU A 197 -10.19 10.72 10.07
C GLU A 197 -8.72 10.36 9.80
N VAL A 198 -8.34 10.17 8.53
CA VAL A 198 -6.94 9.93 8.14
C VAL A 198 -6.18 11.25 8.07
N THR A 199 -6.80 12.29 7.55
CA THR A 199 -6.18 13.61 7.44
C THR A 199 -5.82 14.18 8.81
N GLU A 200 -6.67 13.96 9.83
CA GLU A 200 -6.39 14.35 11.23
C GLU A 200 -5.16 13.65 11.84
N LEU A 201 -4.74 12.51 11.28
CA LEU A 201 -3.56 11.78 11.74
C LEU A 201 -2.26 12.32 11.14
N PHE A 202 -2.31 13.09 10.06
CA PHE A 202 -1.11 13.58 9.41
C PHE A 202 -0.45 14.69 10.24
N ALA A 203 0.86 14.59 10.38
CA ALA A 203 1.69 15.66 10.93
C ALA A 203 1.99 16.65 9.82
N ILE A 204 0.96 17.33 9.29
CA ILE A 204 1.17 18.40 8.31
C ILE A 204 1.71 19.60 9.09
N PRO A 205 2.93 20.10 8.79
CA PRO A 205 3.33 21.41 9.28
C PRO A 205 2.36 22.42 8.68
N GLU A 206 1.77 23.32 9.48
CA GLU A 206 0.98 24.44 8.95
C GLU A 206 1.86 25.34 8.07
N ALA A 207 1.99 24.97 6.80
CA ALA A 207 2.60 25.75 5.74
C ALA A 207 1.87 25.38 4.44
N ASP A 208 1.02 26.31 4.03
CA ASP A 208 0.34 26.42 2.74
C ASP A 208 -0.61 25.27 2.37
N THR A 209 -1.90 25.51 2.68
CA THR A 209 -3.01 25.09 1.83
C THR A 209 -2.71 25.44 0.37
N ILE A 210 -2.06 24.54 -0.36
CA ILE A 210 -2.17 24.50 -1.83
C ILE A 210 -3.60 24.03 -2.10
N SER A 211 -4.51 24.99 -2.05
CA SER A 211 -5.78 24.93 -2.74
C SER A 211 -5.49 24.71 -4.21
N SER A 212 -5.57 23.47 -4.66
CA SER A 212 -5.94 23.21 -6.05
C SER A 212 -6.60 21.85 -6.23
N CYS A 213 -7.88 21.80 -5.91
CA CYS A 213 -8.83 21.08 -6.73
C CYS A 213 -8.86 21.71 -8.13
N HIS A 214 -7.93 21.34 -9.02
CA HIS A 214 -8.05 21.70 -10.43
C HIS A 214 -8.91 20.66 -11.14
N ALA A 215 -10.23 20.93 -11.12
CA ALA A 215 -11.01 20.79 -12.34
C ALA A 215 -10.75 22.04 -13.19
N GLU A 216 -10.56 21.81 -14.48
CA GLU A 216 -10.52 22.75 -15.60
C GLU A 216 -9.16 23.47 -15.88
N ASP A 217 -8.55 22.98 -16.96
CA ASP A 217 -7.66 23.60 -17.94
C ASP A 217 -7.21 25.05 -17.72
N GLU A 218 -5.89 25.26 -17.62
CA GLU A 218 -5.10 26.09 -18.57
C GLU A 218 -3.60 25.84 -18.34
N ALA A 219 -2.86 25.72 -19.44
CA ALA A 219 -1.43 25.43 -19.46
C ALA A 219 -0.61 26.68 -19.12
N SER A 220 0.24 26.58 -18.09
CA SER A 220 1.45 27.39 -18.00
C SER A 220 2.55 26.60 -17.30
N ASP A 221 3.69 26.46 -17.99
CA ASP A 221 4.89 25.79 -17.50
C ASP A 221 5.63 26.71 -16.51
N GLU A 222 5.49 26.44 -15.21
CA GLU A 222 6.48 26.90 -14.22
C GLU A 222 7.13 25.68 -13.54
N VAL A 223 8.42 25.53 -13.77
CA VAL A 223 9.26 24.45 -13.25
C VAL A 223 9.55 24.71 -11.77
N SER A 224 9.27 23.71 -10.93
CA SER A 224 9.51 23.71 -9.48
C SER A 224 10.96 24.06 -9.12
N SER A 225 11.11 25.10 -8.28
CA SER A 225 12.38 25.71 -7.85
C SER A 225 13.39 24.74 -7.21
N GLY A 226 12.92 23.64 -6.60
CA GLY A 226 13.81 22.65 -5.98
C GLY A 226 14.62 21.80 -6.98
N LEU A 227 14.19 21.71 -8.24
CA LEU A 227 14.91 20.98 -9.29
C LEU A 227 16.06 21.80 -9.89
N GLN A 228 15.97 23.14 -9.85
CA GLN A 228 17.04 24.02 -10.30
C GLN A 228 18.23 23.98 -9.35
N GLU A 229 17.99 23.91 -8.03
CA GLU A 229 19.03 23.83 -7.02
C GLU A 229 19.85 22.53 -7.11
N THR A 230 19.19 21.41 -7.44
CA THR A 230 19.85 20.11 -7.63
C THR A 230 20.59 20.00 -8.97
N LEU A 231 20.09 20.64 -10.03
CA LEU A 231 20.81 20.71 -11.31
C LEU A 231 22.06 21.58 -11.24
N LEU A 232 22.01 22.68 -10.49
CA LEU A 232 23.19 23.54 -10.24
C LEU A 232 24.28 22.79 -9.47
N PHE A 233 23.91 21.98 -8.48
CA PHE A 233 24.87 21.21 -7.71
C PHE A 233 25.54 20.08 -8.53
N LEU A 234 24.86 19.56 -9.55
CA LEU A 234 25.40 18.53 -10.44
C LEU A 234 26.29 19.10 -11.56
N SER A 235 26.10 20.37 -11.94
CA SER A 235 26.99 21.03 -12.91
C SER A 235 28.35 21.42 -12.34
N ASP A 236 28.47 21.50 -11.02
CA ASP A 236 29.72 21.90 -10.33
C ASP A 236 30.66 20.72 -10.02
N VAL A 237 30.27 19.48 -10.38
CA VAL A 237 31.14 18.31 -10.27
C VAL A 237 31.97 18.18 -11.55
N GLU A 238 33.07 18.92 -11.64
CA GLU A 238 34.11 18.65 -12.63
C GLU A 238 34.75 17.28 -12.33
N LEU A 239 34.60 16.33 -13.25
CA LEU A 239 35.41 15.12 -13.27
C LEU A 239 36.85 15.55 -13.61
N SER A 240 37.70 15.62 -12.59
CA SER A 240 39.14 15.70 -12.79
C SER A 240 39.62 14.37 -13.35
N ASP A 241 39.84 14.32 -14.66
CA ASP A 241 40.68 13.29 -15.28
C ASP A 241 42.14 13.57 -14.88
N GLU A 242 42.59 12.95 -13.79
CA GLU A 242 44.02 12.85 -13.46
C GLU A 242 44.46 11.38 -13.55
N ASP A 243 45.26 11.13 -14.58
CA ASP A 243 46.29 10.10 -14.86
C ASP A 243 46.07 8.61 -14.51
#